data_AF-A0AAV6KRR8-F1
#
_entry.id   AF-A0AAV6KRR8-F1
#
_cell.length_a   1.000
_cell.length_b   1.000
_cell.length_c   1.000
_cell.angle_alpha   90.00
_cell.angle_beta   90.00
_cell.angle_gamma   90.00
#
_symmetry.space_group_name_H-M   'P 1'
#
loop_
_entity.id
_entity.type
_entity.pdbx_description
1 polymer ?
#
loop_
_entity_poly.entity_id
_entity_poly.type
_entity_poly.pdbx_seq_one_letter_code
_entity_poly.pdbx_strand_id
1 'polypeptide(L)'
;MAISITEVYLVSRDNLRFTVDFHGTPISTTLTSTPKIVRKWLQTTLHRNARHRHRLIVGLGVQWRPASSPGDEPPAATLQLCVGRRCLIFQLLHSPTVPNLLRRFLENPNHTFVGMWNHSDERKLLCCSKHELEMGRRGPLDLRHYAASRYDGRRLHTESRETIVRECLGLDVDFNEWVGRSEWAEYYLHDHQVLYASVDAYCSFLIGKDLRAWEH
;
A
#
# COMPACT_ATOMS: atom_id res chain seq x y z
N MET A 1 -11.69 -16.50 9.86
CA MET A 1 -11.33 -17.15 8.58
C MET A 1 -9.89 -16.79 8.29
N ALA A 2 -9.08 -17.69 7.75
CA ALA A 2 -7.66 -17.40 7.48
C ALA A 2 -7.52 -16.50 6.24
N ILE A 3 -6.63 -15.51 6.32
CA ILE A 3 -6.29 -14.62 5.20
C ILE A 3 -5.48 -15.42 4.17
N SER A 4 -5.90 -15.42 2.91
CA SER A 4 -5.26 -16.25 1.87
C SER A 4 -5.48 -15.72 0.45
N ILE A 5 -4.65 -16.16 -0.49
CA ILE A 5 -4.92 -15.99 -1.93
C ILE A 5 -5.85 -17.12 -2.37
N THR A 6 -6.96 -16.77 -3.02
CA THR A 6 -7.96 -17.73 -3.49
C THR A 6 -7.91 -17.93 -5.00
N GLU A 7 -7.47 -16.92 -5.76
CA GLU A 7 -7.41 -16.99 -7.22
C GLU A 7 -6.19 -16.22 -7.74
N VAL A 8 -5.55 -16.75 -8.79
CA VAL A 8 -4.46 -16.09 -9.51
C VAL A 8 -4.72 -16.18 -11.00
N TYR A 9 -4.66 -15.03 -11.68
CA TYR A 9 -4.87 -14.90 -13.12
C TYR A 9 -3.66 -14.25 -13.77
N LEU A 10 -2.97 -15.00 -14.64
CA LEU A 10 -1.95 -14.47 -15.54
C LEU A 10 -2.61 -13.70 -16.68
N VAL A 11 -2.52 -12.38 -16.66
CA VAL A 11 -3.05 -11.52 -17.74
C VAL A 11 -1.99 -11.30 -18.83
N SER A 12 -0.74 -11.12 -18.42
CA SER A 12 0.46 -11.10 -19.28
C SER A 12 1.70 -11.32 -18.41
N ARG A 13 2.88 -11.50 -19.01
CA ARG A 13 4.16 -11.67 -18.28
C ARG A 13 4.34 -10.70 -17.11
N ASP A 14 3.98 -9.44 -17.32
CA ASP A 14 4.21 -8.34 -16.38
C ASP A 14 2.92 -7.85 -15.71
N ASN A 15 1.87 -8.68 -15.70
CA ASN A 15 0.58 -8.34 -15.13
C ASN A 15 -0.14 -9.59 -14.63
N LEU A 16 -0.20 -9.71 -13.31
CA LEU A 16 -0.90 -10.75 -12.58
C LEU A 16 -2.06 -10.12 -11.80
N ARG A 17 -3.16 -10.85 -11.70
CA ARG A 17 -4.28 -10.49 -10.82
C ARG A 17 -4.49 -11.55 -9.78
N PHE A 18 -4.70 -11.12 -8.54
CA PHE A 18 -4.95 -11.98 -7.41
C PHE A 18 -6.29 -11.62 -6.79
N THR A 19 -7.01 -12.62 -6.30
CA THR A 19 -8.09 -12.44 -5.33
C THR A 19 -7.52 -12.84 -3.97
N VAL A 20 -7.44 -11.88 -3.05
CA VAL A 20 -7.07 -12.11 -1.65
C VAL A 20 -8.34 -12.15 -0.83
N ASP A 21 -8.62 -13.26 -0.16
CA ASP A 21 -9.66 -13.33 0.86
C ASP A 21 -9.13 -12.75 2.17
N PHE A 22 -9.73 -11.66 2.61
CA PHE A 22 -9.44 -11.02 3.88
C PHE A 22 -10.66 -11.17 4.80
N HIS A 23 -10.65 -12.20 5.63
CA HIS A 23 -11.75 -12.52 6.55
C HIS A 23 -13.11 -12.62 5.84
N GLY A 24 -13.17 -13.33 4.71
CA GLY A 24 -14.39 -13.47 3.90
C GLY A 24 -14.68 -12.26 2.98
N THR A 25 -13.83 -11.23 2.99
CA THR A 25 -13.93 -10.09 2.10
C THR A 25 -12.91 -10.21 0.96
N PRO A 26 -13.36 -10.37 -0.30
CA PRO A 26 -12.44 -10.46 -1.43
C PRO A 26 -11.85 -9.10 -1.79
N ILE A 27 -10.53 -9.06 -1.92
CA ILE A 27 -9.73 -7.91 -2.37
C ILE A 27 -9.14 -8.27 -3.73
N SER A 28 -9.33 -7.38 -4.71
CA SER A 28 -8.74 -7.53 -6.05
C SER A 28 -7.39 -6.84 -6.09
N THR A 29 -6.32 -7.63 -6.19
CA THR A 29 -4.95 -7.14 -6.26
C THR A 29 -4.42 -7.25 -7.70
N THR A 30 -3.88 -6.15 -8.22
CA THR A 30 -3.15 -6.12 -9.50
C THR A 30 -1.66 -5.98 -9.22
N LEU A 31 -0.86 -6.98 -9.59
CA LEU A 31 0.60 -6.92 -9.58
C LEU A 31 1.10 -6.63 -10.98
N THR A 32 1.89 -5.57 -11.16
CA THR A 32 2.41 -5.22 -12.49
C THR A 32 3.69 -4.40 -12.43
N SER A 33 4.52 -4.50 -13.46
CA SER A 33 5.58 -3.53 -13.79
C SER A 33 5.21 -2.65 -14.99
N THR A 34 4.01 -2.85 -15.58
CA THR A 34 3.60 -2.21 -16.84
C THR A 34 2.94 -0.85 -16.60
N PRO A 35 3.50 0.26 -17.13
CA PRO A 35 2.96 1.62 -16.92
C PRO A 35 1.51 1.80 -17.41
N LYS A 36 1.16 1.17 -18.54
CA LYS A 36 -0.20 1.23 -19.11
C LYS A 36 -1.24 0.60 -18.17
N ILE A 37 -0.88 -0.47 -17.45
CA ILE A 37 -1.77 -1.14 -16.50
C ILE A 37 -1.98 -0.26 -15.27
N VAL A 38 -0.91 0.35 -14.74
CA VAL A 38 -0.99 1.33 -13.64
C VAL A 38 -1.91 2.50 -14.01
N ARG A 39 -1.73 3.08 -15.21
CA ARG A 39 -2.59 4.16 -15.70
C ARG A 39 -4.06 3.74 -15.75
N LYS A 40 -4.35 2.56 -16.32
CA LYS A 40 -5.72 2.03 -16.42
C LYS A 40 -6.33 1.77 -15.04
N TRP A 41 -5.53 1.23 -14.11
CA TRP A 41 -5.96 1.01 -12.74
C TRP A 41 -6.35 2.34 -12.07
N LEU A 42 -5.50 3.37 -12.16
CA LEU A 42 -5.76 4.70 -11.60
C LEU A 42 -6.99 5.37 -12.21
N GLN A 43 -7.14 5.33 -13.54
CA GLN A 43 -8.33 5.87 -14.22
C GLN A 43 -9.61 5.20 -13.71
N THR A 44 -9.59 3.87 -13.58
CA THR A 44 -10.73 3.10 -13.07
C THR A 44 -11.02 3.45 -11.62
N THR A 45 -9.99 3.55 -10.78
CA THR A 45 -10.10 3.89 -9.36
C THR A 45 -10.67 5.30 -9.18
N LEU A 46 -10.16 6.30 -9.90
CA LEU A 46 -10.65 7.68 -9.85
C LEU A 46 -12.09 7.81 -10.37
N HIS A 47 -12.43 7.08 -11.44
CA HIS A 47 -13.79 7.07 -11.98
C HIS A 47 -14.79 6.49 -10.97
N ARG A 48 -14.46 5.34 -10.36
CA ARG A 48 -15.31 4.70 -9.34
C ARG A 48 -15.48 5.54 -8.07
N ASN A 49 -14.50 6.37 -7.75
CA ASN A 49 -14.50 7.22 -6.56
C ASN A 49 -14.75 8.70 -6.89
N ALA A 50 -15.39 9.01 -8.02
CA ALA A 50 -15.64 10.39 -8.45
C ALA A 50 -16.46 11.20 -7.43
N ARG A 51 -17.28 10.55 -6.59
CA ARG A 51 -18.05 11.18 -5.52
C ARG A 51 -17.20 11.55 -4.29
N HIS A 52 -15.98 11.02 -4.18
CA HIS A 52 -15.06 11.21 -3.06
C HIS A 52 -13.81 12.02 -3.44
N ARG A 53 -13.88 12.82 -4.52
CA ARG A 53 -12.73 13.55 -5.09
C ARG A 53 -11.93 14.41 -4.11
N HIS A 54 -12.56 14.87 -3.02
CA HIS A 54 -11.93 15.72 -2.00
C HIS A 54 -11.63 15.00 -0.68
N ARG A 55 -11.88 13.68 -0.62
CA ARG A 55 -11.78 12.86 0.60
C ARG A 55 -11.25 11.47 0.28
N LEU A 56 -10.41 11.36 -0.74
CA LEU A 56 -9.93 10.06 -1.20
C LEU A 56 -8.84 9.56 -0.26
N ILE A 57 -9.15 8.54 0.53
CA ILE A 57 -8.15 7.79 1.30
C ILE A 57 -7.51 6.74 0.40
N VAL A 58 -6.19 6.67 0.46
CA VAL A 58 -5.37 5.69 -0.25
C VAL A 58 -4.46 5.01 0.76
N GLY A 59 -4.67 3.72 0.98
CA GLY A 59 -3.71 2.89 1.70
C GLY A 59 -2.41 2.80 0.89
N LEU A 60 -1.30 3.17 1.51
CA LEU A 60 0.03 3.22 0.91
C LEU A 60 0.92 2.16 1.56
N GLY A 61 1.76 1.55 0.74
CA GLY A 61 2.94 0.83 1.20
C GLY A 61 4.09 1.00 0.20
N VAL A 62 5.31 0.97 0.69
CA VAL A 62 6.52 0.94 -0.13
C VAL A 62 7.44 -0.13 0.45
N GLN A 63 8.00 -0.98 -0.42
CA GLN A 63 8.92 -2.03 0.02
C GLN A 63 10.22 -2.00 -0.78
N TRP A 64 11.30 -2.43 -0.13
CA TRP A 64 12.66 -2.51 -0.67
C TRP A 64 13.40 -3.70 -0.06
N ARG A 65 14.51 -4.11 -0.69
CA ARG A 65 15.35 -5.19 -0.18
C ARG A 65 16.04 -4.80 1.14
N PRO A 66 16.44 -5.74 2.00
CA PRO A 66 17.29 -5.44 3.14
C PRO A 66 18.60 -4.77 2.72
N ALA A 67 19.09 -3.85 3.56
CA ALA A 67 20.43 -3.30 3.40
C ALA A 67 21.47 -4.40 3.66
N SER A 68 22.45 -4.52 2.77
CA SER A 68 23.50 -5.54 2.88
C SER A 68 24.68 -5.09 3.74
N SER A 69 24.83 -3.78 3.96
CA SER A 69 25.89 -3.18 4.77
C SER A 69 25.48 -1.81 5.33
N PRO A 70 26.17 -1.28 6.36
CA PRO A 70 25.96 0.07 6.82
C PRO A 70 26.17 1.09 5.70
N GLY A 71 25.20 1.99 5.50
CA GLY A 71 25.23 2.99 4.43
C GLY A 71 24.68 2.50 3.09
N ASP A 72 24.39 1.21 2.92
CA ASP A 72 23.60 0.72 1.80
C ASP A 72 22.16 1.25 1.93
N GLU A 73 21.72 1.95 0.88
CA GLU A 73 20.39 2.52 0.77
C GLU A 73 19.66 1.83 -0.38
N PRO A 74 18.98 0.70 -0.10
CA PRO A 74 18.21 0.00 -1.10
C PRO A 74 17.14 0.91 -1.72
N PRO A 75 16.99 0.86 -3.06
CA PRO A 75 15.98 1.65 -3.75
C PRO A 75 14.57 1.15 -3.47
N ALA A 76 13.58 2.03 -3.61
CA ALA A 76 12.17 1.63 -3.55
C ALA A 76 11.87 0.61 -4.65
N ALA A 77 11.55 -0.63 -4.26
CA ALA A 77 11.32 -1.74 -5.16
C ALA A 77 9.89 -1.80 -5.68
N THR A 78 8.94 -1.58 -4.78
CA THR A 78 7.51 -1.65 -5.06
C THR A 78 6.75 -0.50 -4.43
N LEU A 79 5.64 -0.13 -5.06
CA LEU A 79 4.65 0.82 -4.54
C LEU A 79 3.29 0.12 -4.46
N GLN A 80 2.68 0.11 -3.28
CA GLN A 80 1.34 -0.38 -3.05
C GLN A 80 0.36 0.79 -2.94
N LEU A 81 -0.77 0.69 -3.65
CA LEU A 81 -1.88 1.61 -3.51
C LEU A 81 -3.18 0.84 -3.33
N CYS A 82 -3.92 1.12 -2.26
CA CYS A 82 -5.21 0.51 -1.99
C CYS A 82 -6.31 1.56 -1.89
N VAL A 83 -7.39 1.39 -2.66
CA VAL A 83 -8.61 2.19 -2.57
C VAL A 83 -9.83 1.27 -2.64
N GLY A 84 -10.58 1.22 -1.55
CA GLY A 84 -11.67 0.26 -1.42
C GLY A 84 -11.11 -1.16 -1.37
N ARG A 85 -11.70 -2.08 -2.15
CA ARG A 85 -11.24 -3.47 -2.28
C ARG A 85 -10.32 -3.68 -3.49
N ARG A 86 -9.60 -2.64 -3.91
CA ARG A 86 -8.69 -2.68 -5.06
C ARG A 86 -7.30 -2.34 -4.56
N CYS A 87 -6.37 -3.28 -4.69
CA CYS A 87 -4.96 -3.07 -4.45
C CYS A 87 -4.20 -3.05 -5.79
N LEU A 88 -3.22 -2.17 -5.89
CA LEU A 88 -2.21 -2.15 -6.93
C LEU A 88 -0.86 -2.38 -6.25
N ILE A 89 -0.09 -3.34 -6.75
CA ILE A 89 1.32 -3.53 -6.43
C ILE A 89 2.09 -3.20 -7.70
N PHE A 90 2.76 -2.06 -7.72
CA PHE A 90 3.55 -1.59 -8.85
C PHE A 90 5.04 -1.85 -8.59
N GLN A 91 5.66 -2.73 -9.39
CA GLN A 91 7.08 -3.05 -9.30
C GLN A 91 7.91 -1.94 -9.97
N LEU A 92 8.27 -0.92 -9.19
CA LEU A 92 8.98 0.29 -9.63
C LEU A 92 10.34 -0.04 -10.29
N LEU A 93 11.12 -0.94 -9.69
CA LEU A 93 12.43 -1.32 -10.21
C LEU A 93 12.36 -1.94 -11.61
N HIS A 94 11.32 -2.73 -11.86
CA HIS A 94 11.14 -3.46 -13.13
C HIS A 94 10.34 -2.66 -14.16
N SER A 95 9.87 -1.47 -13.81
CA SER A 95 9.15 -0.61 -14.74
C SER A 95 10.12 0.31 -15.51
N PRO A 96 9.99 0.45 -16.84
CA PRO A 96 10.84 1.36 -17.61
C PRO A 96 10.50 2.82 -17.38
N THR A 97 9.24 3.14 -17.04
CA THR A 97 8.75 4.52 -16.86
C THR A 97 7.61 4.53 -15.85
N VAL A 98 7.23 5.70 -15.35
CA VAL A 98 5.99 5.87 -14.57
C VAL A 98 4.99 6.72 -15.34
N PRO A 99 3.68 6.38 -15.32
CA PRO A 99 2.69 7.24 -15.96
C PRO A 99 2.62 8.61 -15.28
N ASN A 100 2.55 9.70 -16.05
CA ASN A 100 2.30 11.05 -15.50
C ASN A 100 1.01 11.12 -14.65
N LEU A 101 0.05 10.22 -14.89
CA LEU A 101 -1.15 10.11 -14.05
C LEU A 101 -0.81 9.65 -12.62
N LEU A 102 0.18 8.77 -12.43
CA LEU A 102 0.63 8.34 -11.10
C LEU A 102 1.31 9.50 -10.37
N ARG A 103 2.20 10.26 -11.02
CA ARG A 103 2.84 11.45 -10.43
C ARG A 103 1.80 12.44 -9.91
N ARG A 104 0.89 12.88 -10.80
CA ARG A 104 -0.22 13.76 -10.41
C ARG A 104 -1.15 13.16 -9.37
N PHE A 105 -1.26 11.84 -9.28
CA PHE A 105 -2.07 11.17 -8.27
C PHE A 105 -1.41 11.26 -6.88
N LEU A 106 -0.08 11.06 -6.80
CA LEU A 106 0.70 11.15 -5.58
C LEU A 106 0.85 12.60 -5.09
N GLU A 107 0.97 13.55 -6.00
CA GLU A 107 1.10 14.99 -5.71
C GLU A 107 -0.24 15.68 -5.40
N ASN A 108 -1.39 15.02 -5.64
CA ASN A 108 -2.70 15.66 -5.49
C ASN A 108 -3.02 15.95 -4.02
N PRO A 109 -3.18 17.22 -3.61
CA PRO A 109 -3.48 17.58 -2.22
C PRO A 109 -4.86 17.13 -1.73
N ASN A 110 -5.74 16.68 -2.63
CA ASN A 110 -7.05 16.13 -2.27
C ASN A 110 -7.02 14.62 -1.96
N HIS A 111 -5.87 13.97 -2.12
CA HIS A 111 -5.68 12.57 -1.76
C HIS A 111 -4.92 12.49 -0.44
N THR A 112 -5.43 11.66 0.47
CA THR A 112 -4.77 11.37 1.74
C THR A 112 -4.18 9.99 1.67
N PHE A 113 -2.86 9.93 1.69
CA PHE A 113 -2.11 8.69 1.75
C PHE A 113 -1.94 8.28 3.20
N VAL A 114 -2.19 7.01 3.52
CA VAL A 114 -2.13 6.49 4.88
C VAL A 114 -1.37 5.18 4.91
N GLY A 115 -0.56 4.99 5.94
CA GLY A 115 0.18 3.75 6.18
C GLY A 115 0.50 3.60 7.66
N MET A 116 1.22 2.55 8.02
CA MET A 116 1.71 2.34 9.37
C MET A 116 3.22 2.14 9.30
N TRP A 117 4.00 2.86 10.13
CA TRP A 117 5.47 2.87 10.07
C TRP A 117 6.05 3.40 8.73
N ASN A 118 5.30 4.23 8.00
CA ASN A 118 5.61 4.72 6.65
C ASN A 118 6.51 5.97 6.59
N HIS A 119 7.16 6.35 7.68
CA HIS A 119 8.04 7.52 7.78
C HIS A 119 9.18 7.58 6.74
N SER A 120 9.57 6.42 6.17
CA SER A 120 10.61 6.34 5.13
C SER A 120 10.05 6.35 3.71
N ASP A 121 8.74 6.15 3.52
CA ASP A 121 8.13 5.87 2.21
C ASP A 121 8.32 7.02 1.24
N GLU A 122 8.00 8.25 1.66
CA GLU A 122 8.13 9.46 0.84
C GLU A 122 9.59 9.67 0.41
N ARG A 123 10.53 9.58 1.36
CA ARG A 123 11.96 9.72 1.06
C ARG A 123 12.46 8.61 0.13
N LYS A 124 12.00 7.37 0.32
CA LYS A 124 12.38 6.24 -0.54
C LYS A 124 11.84 6.41 -1.96
N LEU A 125 10.62 6.91 -2.11
CA LEU A 125 10.01 7.20 -3.41
C LEU A 125 10.70 8.35 -4.14
N LEU A 126 11.05 9.42 -3.42
CA LEU A 126 11.68 10.61 -4.00
C LEU A 126 13.18 10.41 -4.26
N CYS A 127 13.94 10.03 -3.23
CA CYS A 127 15.41 10.06 -3.25
C CYS A 127 16.03 8.72 -3.63
N CYS A 128 15.30 7.61 -3.46
CA CYS A 128 15.84 6.25 -3.64
C CYS A 128 15.13 5.49 -4.77
N SER A 129 14.24 6.14 -5.53
CA SER A 129 13.64 5.52 -6.72
C SER A 129 14.24 6.14 -7.96
N LYS A 130 14.54 5.33 -8.98
CA LYS A 130 14.94 5.82 -10.32
C LYS A 130 13.88 6.68 -10.99
N HIS A 131 12.65 6.68 -10.46
CA HIS A 131 11.53 7.44 -10.98
C HIS A 131 11.28 8.74 -10.22
N GLU A 132 11.95 9.00 -9.09
CA GLU A 132 11.84 10.26 -8.34
C GLU A 132 10.38 10.67 -8.13
N LEU A 133 9.64 9.84 -7.40
CA LEU A 133 8.20 10.03 -7.19
C LEU A 133 7.99 10.97 -6.00
N GLU A 134 7.59 12.20 -6.27
CA GLU A 134 7.19 13.16 -5.26
C GLU A 134 5.78 12.87 -4.74
N MET A 135 5.58 13.04 -3.44
CA MET A 135 4.27 13.02 -2.81
C MET A 135 3.82 14.45 -2.49
N GLY A 136 2.50 14.67 -2.39
CA GLY A 136 1.98 15.98 -2.00
C GLY A 136 2.54 16.42 -0.65
N ARG A 137 2.62 17.74 -0.41
CA ARG A 137 3.30 18.38 0.74
C ARG A 137 3.03 17.81 2.14
N ARG A 138 1.92 17.10 2.35
CA ARG A 138 1.59 16.48 3.64
C ARG A 138 2.30 15.14 3.86
N GLY A 139 2.89 14.56 2.81
CA GLY A 139 3.39 13.20 2.84
C GLY A 139 2.29 12.19 3.16
N PRO A 140 2.65 10.93 3.41
CA PRO A 140 1.71 9.93 3.90
C PRO A 140 1.56 10.04 5.42
N LEU A 141 0.32 9.97 5.90
CA LEU A 141 0.02 9.97 7.34
C LEU A 141 0.36 8.61 7.94
N ASP A 142 1.08 8.62 9.06
CA ASP A 142 1.27 7.43 9.87
C ASP A 142 0.08 7.25 10.82
N LEU A 143 -0.72 6.23 10.56
CA LEU A 143 -1.98 5.98 11.27
C LEU A 143 -1.78 5.74 12.76
N ARG A 144 -0.59 5.34 13.20
CA ARG A 144 -0.27 5.14 14.62
C ARG A 144 -0.54 6.37 15.46
N HIS A 145 -0.31 7.56 14.90
CA HIS A 145 -0.50 8.82 15.62
C HIS A 145 -1.97 9.22 15.78
N TYR A 146 -2.87 8.59 15.02
CA TYR A 146 -4.30 8.92 14.98
C TYR A 146 -5.17 7.75 15.47
N ALA A 147 -4.63 6.54 15.47
CA ALA A 147 -5.34 5.34 15.88
C ALA A 147 -5.60 5.33 17.40
N ALA A 148 -6.85 5.06 17.73
CA ALA A 148 -7.32 4.82 19.10
C ALA A 148 -8.11 3.51 19.14
N SER A 149 -8.06 2.81 20.28
CA SER A 149 -8.86 1.61 20.48
C SER A 149 -10.34 1.94 20.39
N ARG A 150 -11.10 1.08 19.69
CA ARG A 150 -12.57 1.18 19.67
C ARG A 150 -13.22 0.78 20.99
N TYR A 151 -12.50 0.08 21.88
CA TYR A 151 -13.05 -0.43 23.13
C TYR A 151 -12.99 0.59 24.25
N ASP A 152 -11.84 1.28 24.41
CA ASP A 152 -11.59 2.18 25.54
C ASP A 152 -11.04 3.57 25.12
N GLY A 153 -10.83 3.80 23.82
CA GLY A 153 -10.31 5.07 23.31
C GLY A 153 -8.82 5.31 23.57
N ARG A 154 -8.07 4.32 24.08
CA ARG A 154 -6.63 4.48 24.34
C ARG A 154 -5.87 4.73 23.03
N ARG A 155 -4.86 5.60 23.05
CA ARG A 155 -3.99 5.86 21.90
C ARG A 155 -3.11 4.64 21.60
N LEU A 156 -2.95 4.30 20.32
CA LEU A 156 -2.24 3.09 19.89
C LEU A 156 -0.86 3.36 19.25
N HIS A 157 -0.32 4.57 19.44
CA HIS A 157 0.91 5.03 18.80
C HIS A 157 2.19 4.20 19.07
N THR A 158 2.22 3.43 20.17
CA THR A 158 3.33 2.54 20.54
C THR A 158 3.04 1.06 20.34
N GLU A 159 1.83 0.72 19.87
CA GLU A 159 1.39 -0.66 19.73
C GLU A 159 1.96 -1.31 18.46
N SER A 160 1.92 -2.64 18.41
CA SER A 160 2.27 -3.39 17.21
C SER A 160 1.23 -3.20 16.09
N ARG A 161 1.60 -3.53 14.86
CA ARG A 161 0.72 -3.39 13.70
C ARG A 161 -0.50 -4.31 13.81
N GLU A 162 -0.31 -5.51 14.32
CA GLU A 162 -1.34 -6.50 14.63
C GLU A 162 -2.30 -5.96 15.69
N THR A 163 -1.78 -5.38 16.78
CA THR A 163 -2.62 -4.78 17.82
C THR A 163 -3.42 -3.61 17.27
N ILE A 164 -2.84 -2.72 16.47
CA ILE A 164 -3.58 -1.61 15.86
C ILE A 164 -4.72 -2.12 14.99
N VAL A 165 -4.46 -3.10 14.12
CA VAL A 165 -5.49 -3.69 13.26
C VAL A 165 -6.59 -4.37 14.08
N ARG A 166 -6.23 -5.12 15.13
CA ARG A 166 -7.19 -5.76 16.03
C ARG A 166 -8.06 -4.75 16.77
N GLU A 167 -7.46 -3.71 17.34
CA GLU A 167 -8.16 -2.68 18.13
C GLU A 167 -9.03 -1.75 17.27
N CYS A 168 -8.60 -1.45 16.04
CA CYS A 168 -9.33 -0.57 15.12
C CYS A 168 -10.36 -1.32 14.27
N LEU A 169 -10.09 -2.56 13.84
CA LEU A 169 -10.96 -3.29 12.91
C LEU A 169 -11.66 -4.50 13.54
N GLY A 170 -11.25 -4.95 14.72
CA GLY A 170 -11.76 -6.18 15.35
C GLY A 170 -11.33 -7.45 14.61
N LEU A 171 -10.21 -7.38 13.87
CA LEU A 171 -9.71 -8.46 13.02
C LEU A 171 -8.28 -8.83 13.41
N ASP A 172 -8.00 -10.12 13.48
CA ASP A 172 -6.64 -10.60 13.69
C ASP A 172 -5.91 -10.77 12.36
N VAL A 173 -4.71 -10.21 12.28
CA VAL A 173 -3.83 -10.31 11.12
C VAL A 173 -2.43 -10.65 11.61
N ASP A 174 -1.84 -11.71 11.07
CA ASP A 174 -0.44 -12.03 11.30
C ASP A 174 0.42 -11.37 10.20
N PHE A 175 1.28 -10.49 10.65
CA PHE A 175 2.04 -9.56 9.82
C PHE A 175 3.51 -9.99 9.80
N ASN A 176 3.74 -11.19 9.26
CA ASN A 176 5.04 -11.86 9.28
C ASN A 176 6.21 -10.94 8.89
N GLU A 177 7.04 -10.61 9.88
CA GLU A 177 8.17 -9.69 9.71
C GLU A 177 9.21 -10.18 8.69
N TRP A 178 9.37 -11.50 8.55
CA TRP A 178 10.29 -12.09 7.56
C TRP A 178 9.87 -11.77 6.14
N VAL A 179 8.56 -11.68 5.88
CA VAL A 179 8.03 -11.25 4.58
C VAL A 179 8.25 -9.75 4.39
N GLY A 180 7.97 -8.94 5.42
CA GLY A 180 8.22 -7.50 5.37
C GLY A 180 9.67 -7.15 5.06
N ARG A 181 10.62 -7.97 5.55
CA ARG A 181 12.07 -7.81 5.33
C ARG A 181 12.62 -8.77 4.27
N SER A 182 11.78 -9.29 3.37
CA SER A 182 12.22 -10.18 2.30
C SER A 182 12.84 -9.43 1.11
N GLU A 183 13.34 -10.18 0.13
CA GLU A 183 13.90 -9.61 -1.10
C GLU A 183 12.78 -9.08 -2.02
N TRP A 184 12.46 -7.79 -1.88
CA TRP A 184 11.40 -7.12 -2.66
C TRP A 184 11.86 -6.65 -4.04
N ALA A 185 13.16 -6.71 -4.36
CA ALA A 185 13.69 -6.34 -5.66
C ALA A 185 13.56 -7.46 -6.71
N GLU A 186 13.08 -8.65 -6.33
CA GLU A 186 12.88 -9.75 -7.28
C GLU A 186 11.89 -9.40 -8.39
N TYR A 187 12.11 -9.98 -9.57
CA TYR A 187 11.22 -9.80 -10.71
C TYR A 187 9.87 -10.50 -10.50
N TYR A 188 9.89 -11.69 -9.91
CA TYR A 188 8.70 -12.47 -9.61
C TYR A 188 8.50 -12.49 -8.10
N LEU A 189 7.56 -11.67 -7.61
CA LEU A 189 7.21 -11.71 -6.20
C LEU A 189 6.50 -13.01 -5.86
N HIS A 190 6.81 -13.55 -4.69
CA HIS A 190 6.12 -14.72 -4.16
C HIS A 190 4.71 -14.37 -3.67
N ASP A 191 3.83 -15.37 -3.66
CA ASP A 191 2.44 -15.24 -3.19
C ASP A 191 2.33 -14.63 -1.78
N HIS A 192 3.25 -14.99 -0.87
CA HIS A 192 3.25 -14.42 0.48
C HIS A 192 3.62 -12.93 0.50
N GLN A 193 4.49 -12.46 -0.40
CA GLN A 193 4.80 -11.03 -0.57
C GLN A 193 3.59 -10.29 -1.14
N VAL A 194 2.92 -10.86 -2.15
CA VAL A 194 1.68 -10.28 -2.72
C VAL A 194 0.59 -10.19 -1.66
N LEU A 195 0.40 -11.24 -0.87
CA LEU A 195 -0.57 -11.29 0.22
C LEU A 195 -0.27 -10.22 1.26
N TYR A 196 0.97 -10.18 1.76
CA TYR A 196 1.44 -9.21 2.75
C TYR A 196 1.21 -7.77 2.29
N ALA A 197 1.70 -7.42 1.09
CA ALA A 197 1.59 -6.09 0.52
C ALA A 197 0.12 -5.67 0.29
N SER A 198 -0.73 -6.60 -0.12
CA SER A 198 -2.16 -6.35 -0.31
C SER A 198 -2.87 -6.08 1.01
N VAL A 199 -2.59 -6.91 2.03
CA VAL A 199 -3.23 -6.83 3.34
C VAL A 199 -2.79 -5.58 4.09
N ASP A 200 -1.51 -5.25 4.08
CA ASP A 200 -0.97 -4.06 4.74
C ASP A 200 -1.60 -2.77 4.19
N ALA A 201 -1.62 -2.62 2.85
CA ALA A 201 -2.25 -1.47 2.21
C ALA A 201 -3.77 -1.44 2.43
N TYR A 202 -4.44 -2.60 2.47
CA TYR A 202 -5.89 -2.68 2.70
C TYR A 202 -6.27 -2.34 4.15
N CYS A 203 -5.55 -2.87 5.14
CA CYS A 203 -5.73 -2.52 6.55
C CYS A 203 -5.52 -1.02 6.77
N SER A 204 -4.45 -0.45 6.19
CA SER A 204 -4.19 0.99 6.26
C SER A 204 -5.31 1.80 5.64
N PHE A 205 -5.83 1.39 4.47
CA PHE A 205 -7.00 2.04 3.86
C PHE A 205 -8.24 1.99 4.75
N LEU A 206 -8.56 0.82 5.34
CA LEU A 206 -9.73 0.65 6.19
C LEU A 206 -9.66 1.53 7.44
N ILE A 207 -8.51 1.53 8.12
CA ILE A 207 -8.29 2.33 9.33
C ILE A 207 -8.33 3.82 8.98
N GLY A 208 -7.61 4.26 7.94
CA GLY A 208 -7.60 5.67 7.54
C GLY A 208 -8.97 6.18 7.11
N LYS A 209 -9.79 5.31 6.49
CA LYS A 209 -11.18 5.63 6.17
C LYS A 209 -12.04 5.79 7.44
N ASP A 210 -11.88 4.89 8.40
CA ASP A 210 -12.62 4.91 9.66
C ASP A 210 -12.31 6.16 10.49
N LEU A 211 -11.02 6.51 10.57
CA LEU A 211 -10.53 7.70 11.25
C LEU A 211 -10.84 9.01 10.50
N ARG A 212 -11.45 8.94 9.32
CA ARG A 212 -11.68 10.10 8.44
C ARG A 212 -10.40 10.89 8.20
N ALA A 213 -9.30 10.19 7.92
CA ALA A 213 -7.94 10.77 7.88
C ALA A 213 -7.78 11.96 6.90
N TRP A 214 -8.73 12.18 5.99
CA TRP A 214 -8.80 13.37 5.13
C TRP A 214 -9.04 14.68 5.90
N GLU A 215 -9.35 14.62 7.19
CA GLU A 215 -9.57 15.78 8.07
C GLU A 215 -8.29 16.26 8.77
N HIS A 216 -7.19 15.52 8.62
CA HIS A 216 -5.87 15.83 9.14
C HIS A 216 -4.96 16.41 8.05
#